data_AF-A0ABD4ABZ2-F1
#
_entry.id   AF-A0ABD4ABZ2-F1
#
_cell.length_a   1.000
_cell.length_b   1.000
_cell.length_c   1.000
_cell.angle_alpha   90.00
_cell.angle_beta   90.00
_cell.angle_gamma   90.00
#
_symmetry.space_group_name_H-M   'P 1'
#
loop_
_entity.id
_entity.type
_entity.pdbx_description
1 polymer ?
#
loop_
_entity_poly.entity_id
_entity_poly.type
_entity_poly.pdbx_seq_one_letter_code
_entity_poly.pdbx_strand_id
1 'polypeptide(L)'
;MKQDIKELCKSLRLAYVADVYEQIPFETPEQFLYRLLKEEIRLREKARAIRLIKKAKFLDKKSLHDYEWTEQLRFPPHLTKEDLCSLQFIENRENVVLVGSPGTGKTHLATGLGRKACELGYEVRFYRVAHLVEELEQALRNNRLSAFRKRMEKVDLVILDEMGYLPFSKEGAELLFQIISEFYEQKSVIITSNLEFSQWNRIFTDSRLTAALVDRLIHHAHIISFHGESYRLSHALSKRN
;
A
#
# COMPACT_ATOMS: atom_id res chain seq x y z
N MET A 1 15.34 -30.20 -30.16
CA MET A 1 15.88 -29.90 -28.82
C MET A 1 15.37 -28.58 -28.24
N LYS A 2 15.71 -27.39 -28.77
CA LYS A 2 15.21 -26.11 -28.19
C LYS A 2 13.68 -26.01 -28.15
N GLN A 3 13.03 -26.45 -29.22
CA GLN A 3 11.56 -26.50 -29.30
C GLN A 3 10.96 -27.47 -28.26
N ASP A 4 11.55 -28.66 -28.12
CA ASP A 4 11.12 -29.67 -27.14
C ASP A 4 11.27 -29.17 -25.69
N ILE A 5 12.37 -28.46 -25.39
CA ILE A 5 12.58 -27.83 -24.07
C ILE A 5 11.48 -26.81 -23.78
N LYS A 6 11.07 -26.01 -24.78
CA LYS A 6 10.00 -25.03 -24.62
C LYS A 6 8.64 -25.69 -24.36
N GLU A 7 8.36 -26.80 -25.04
CA GLU A 7 7.13 -27.58 -24.83
C GLU A 7 7.10 -28.24 -23.44
N LEU A 8 8.22 -28.81 -22.99
CA LEU A 8 8.38 -29.34 -21.63
C LEU A 8 8.25 -28.24 -20.57
N CYS A 9 8.84 -27.06 -20.79
CA CYS A 9 8.67 -25.93 -19.89
C CYS A 9 7.19 -25.53 -19.78
N LYS A 10 6.47 -25.49 -20.90
CA LYS A 10 5.04 -25.18 -20.92
C LYS A 10 4.20 -26.21 -20.16
N SER A 11 4.48 -27.51 -20.32
CA SER A 11 3.74 -28.58 -19.61
C SER A 11 3.99 -28.55 -18.10
N LEU A 12 5.24 -28.26 -17.69
CA LEU A 12 5.63 -28.09 -16.29
C LEU A 12 5.29 -26.69 -15.72
N ARG A 13 4.67 -25.82 -16.52
CA ARG A 13 4.33 -24.43 -16.20
C ARG A 13 5.55 -23.56 -15.85
N LEU A 14 6.76 -23.92 -16.31
CA LEU A 14 7.99 -23.13 -16.19
C LEU A 14 7.93 -21.96 -17.19
N ALA A 15 7.75 -20.75 -16.66
CA ALA A 15 7.40 -19.59 -17.46
C ALA A 15 8.62 -18.91 -18.11
N TYR A 16 9.79 -19.00 -17.48
CA TYR A 16 10.99 -18.25 -17.88
C TYR A 16 12.19 -19.15 -18.20
N VAL A 17 12.21 -20.39 -17.71
CA VAL A 17 13.31 -21.37 -17.97
C VAL A 17 13.72 -21.42 -19.43
N ALA A 18 12.76 -21.50 -20.36
CA ALA A 18 13.03 -21.60 -21.80
C ALA A 18 13.76 -20.37 -22.37
N ASP A 19 13.64 -19.21 -21.73
CA ASP A 19 14.24 -17.95 -22.18
C ASP A 19 15.61 -17.67 -21.53
N VAL A 20 15.89 -18.28 -20.37
CA VAL A 20 17.09 -17.94 -19.56
C VAL A 20 18.11 -19.06 -19.42
N TYR A 21 17.77 -20.32 -19.76
CA TYR A 21 18.64 -21.46 -19.47
C TYR A 21 20.05 -21.36 -20.10
N GLU A 22 20.20 -20.68 -21.24
CA GLU A 22 21.50 -20.50 -21.91
C GLU A 22 22.42 -19.49 -21.20
N GLN A 23 21.86 -18.64 -20.35
CA GLN A 23 22.59 -17.54 -19.70
C GLN A 23 23.09 -17.92 -18.30
N ILE A 24 22.80 -19.13 -17.83
CA ILE A 24 23.14 -19.56 -16.48
C ILE A 24 24.53 -20.20 -16.49
N PRO A 25 25.53 -19.60 -15.83
CA PRO A 25 26.85 -20.21 -15.73
C PRO A 25 26.79 -21.44 -14.83
N PHE A 26 27.51 -22.50 -15.20
CA PHE A 26 27.60 -23.73 -14.41
C PHE A 26 28.93 -24.45 -14.61
N GLU A 27 29.39 -25.09 -13.54
CA GLU A 27 30.55 -25.99 -13.51
C GLU A 27 30.11 -27.45 -13.37
N THR A 28 29.01 -27.70 -12.65
CA THR A 28 28.41 -29.04 -12.49
C THR A 28 26.92 -29.06 -12.86
N PRO A 29 26.37 -30.23 -13.22
CA PRO A 29 24.94 -30.38 -13.51
C PRO A 29 24.02 -29.98 -12.35
N GLU A 30 24.40 -30.29 -11.10
CA GLU A 30 23.62 -29.95 -9.91
C GLU A 30 23.56 -28.43 -9.71
N GLN A 31 24.69 -27.75 -9.93
CA GLN A 31 24.76 -26.30 -9.85
C GLN A 31 23.91 -25.63 -10.94
N PHE A 32 23.94 -26.17 -12.15
CA PHE A 32 23.08 -25.71 -13.24
C PHE A 32 21.60 -25.83 -12.88
N LEU A 33 21.16 -27.02 -12.45
CA LEU A 33 19.76 -27.27 -12.09
C LEU A 33 19.31 -26.36 -10.94
N TYR A 34 20.10 -26.25 -9.88
CA TYR A 34 19.79 -25.37 -8.75
C TYR A 34 19.65 -23.90 -9.17
N ARG A 35 20.62 -23.38 -9.94
CA ARG A 35 20.60 -21.98 -10.40
C ARG A 35 19.43 -21.72 -11.36
N LEU A 36 19.12 -22.66 -12.24
CA LEU A 36 17.99 -22.57 -13.17
C LEU A 36 16.65 -22.49 -12.44
N LEU A 37 16.42 -23.38 -11.47
CA LEU A 37 15.18 -23.37 -10.69
C LEU A 37 15.08 -22.11 -9.81
N LYS A 38 16.20 -21.67 -9.21
CA LYS A 38 16.23 -20.43 -8.42
C LYS A 38 15.90 -19.21 -9.27
N GLU A 39 16.42 -19.13 -10.49
CA GLU A 39 16.17 -18.02 -11.40
C GLU A 39 14.71 -18.00 -11.90
N GLU A 40 14.13 -19.17 -12.18
CA GLU A 40 12.70 -19.30 -12.50
C GLU A 40 11.81 -18.76 -11.37
N ILE A 41 12.09 -19.13 -10.11
CA ILE A 41 11.35 -18.62 -8.94
C ILE A 41 11.48 -17.10 -8.86
N ARG A 42 12.70 -16.57 -8.95
CA ARG A 42 12.98 -15.13 -8.88
C ARG A 42 12.23 -14.34 -9.95
N LEU A 43 12.16 -14.86 -11.19
CA LEU A 43 11.46 -14.19 -12.28
C LEU A 43 9.94 -14.23 -12.11
N ARG A 44 9.39 -15.31 -11.55
CA ARG A 44 7.95 -15.38 -11.18
C ARG A 44 7.60 -14.39 -10.09
N GLU A 45 8.41 -14.32 -9.04
CA GLU A 45 8.21 -13.37 -7.94
C GLU A 45 8.27 -11.93 -8.46
N LYS A 46 9.26 -11.61 -9.29
CA LYS A 46 9.37 -10.30 -9.94
C LYS A 46 8.14 -9.97 -10.80
N ALA A 47 7.66 -10.91 -11.61
CA ALA A 47 6.48 -10.71 -12.43
C ALA A 47 5.20 -10.56 -11.59
N ARG A 48 5.08 -11.33 -10.50
CA ARG A 48 3.98 -11.19 -9.52
C ARG A 48 4.01 -9.80 -8.89
N ALA A 49 5.17 -9.34 -8.41
CA ALA A 49 5.33 -8.03 -7.80
C ALA A 49 4.92 -6.90 -8.77
N ILE A 50 5.40 -6.94 -10.02
CA ILE A 50 5.04 -5.96 -11.07
C ILE A 50 3.52 -5.92 -11.28
N ARG A 51 2.87 -7.08 -11.34
CA ARG A 51 1.42 -7.18 -11.49
C ARG A 51 0.68 -6.60 -10.29
N LEU A 52 1.13 -6.88 -9.07
CA LEU A 52 0.53 -6.38 -7.83
C LEU A 52 0.70 -4.85 -7.73
N ILE A 53 1.90 -4.31 -8.01
CA ILE A 53 2.15 -2.86 -8.06
C ILE A 53 1.20 -2.17 -9.07
N LYS A 54 1.01 -2.75 -10.26
CA LYS A 54 0.08 -2.20 -11.26
C LYS A 54 -1.38 -2.26 -10.79
N LYS A 55 -1.75 -3.32 -10.07
CA LYS A 55 -3.10 -3.51 -9.51
C LYS A 55 -3.39 -2.55 -8.36
N ALA A 56 -2.36 -2.16 -7.60
CA ALA A 56 -2.47 -1.26 -6.46
C ALA A 56 -2.85 0.18 -6.81
N LYS A 57 -2.56 0.64 -8.04
CA LYS A 57 -2.92 1.99 -8.53
C LYS A 57 -2.30 3.14 -7.71
N PHE A 58 -1.03 3.01 -7.33
CA PHE A 58 -0.28 4.12 -6.72
C PHE A 58 -0.25 5.36 -7.63
N LEU A 59 -0.17 6.55 -7.02
CA LEU A 59 -0.13 7.83 -7.74
C LEU A 59 1.19 8.04 -8.49
N ASP A 60 2.30 7.57 -7.91
CA ASP A 60 3.64 7.74 -8.46
C ASP A 60 4.50 6.47 -8.33
N LYS A 61 5.73 6.58 -8.82
CA LYS A 61 6.72 5.48 -8.80
C LYS A 61 7.77 5.69 -7.69
N LYS A 62 7.43 6.35 -6.59
CA LYS A 62 8.36 6.51 -5.47
C LYS A 62 8.57 5.20 -4.74
N SER A 63 9.80 4.93 -4.31
CA SER A 63 10.13 3.75 -3.53
C SER A 63 10.53 4.13 -2.11
N LEU A 64 10.59 3.12 -1.23
CA LEU A 64 11.10 3.29 0.11
C LEU A 64 12.62 3.57 0.13
N HIS A 65 13.35 3.16 -0.91
CA HIS A 65 14.78 3.46 -1.07
C HIS A 65 15.04 4.94 -1.30
N ASP A 66 14.13 5.61 -2.00
CA ASP A 66 14.22 7.05 -2.29
C ASP A 66 13.70 7.92 -1.12
N TYR A 67 13.27 7.29 -0.02
CA TYR A 67 12.67 8.00 1.10
C TYR A 67 13.74 8.46 2.10
N GLU A 68 13.82 9.78 2.29
CA GLU A 68 14.70 10.38 3.28
C GLU A 68 14.06 10.34 4.67
N TRP A 69 14.67 9.59 5.57
CA TRP A 69 14.24 9.52 6.96
C TRP A 69 14.83 10.70 7.72
N THR A 70 13.97 11.53 8.32
CA THR A 70 14.39 12.67 9.12
C THR A 70 14.06 12.50 10.59
N GLU A 71 14.80 13.23 11.44
CA GLU A 71 14.52 13.33 12.88
C GLU A 71 13.18 14.01 13.19
N GLN A 72 12.50 14.55 12.17
CA GLN A 72 11.20 15.18 12.29
C GLN A 72 10.05 14.17 12.29
N LEU A 73 10.33 12.90 11.97
CA LEU A 73 9.38 11.81 12.19
C LEU A 73 9.40 11.40 13.66
N ARG A 74 8.22 11.34 14.27
CA ARG A 74 8.02 10.83 15.63
C ARG A 74 7.25 9.52 15.54
N PHE A 75 7.92 8.46 15.96
CA PHE A 75 7.34 7.13 16.10
C PHE A 75 6.77 6.94 17.50
N PRO A 76 5.75 6.08 17.67
CA PRO A 76 5.32 5.70 19.00
C PRO A 76 6.41 4.83 19.69
N PRO A 77 6.46 4.78 21.03
CA PRO A 77 7.56 4.14 21.76
C PRO A 77 7.78 2.66 21.45
N HIS A 78 6.75 1.96 20.96
CA HIS A 78 6.75 0.53 20.68
C HIS A 78 7.01 0.19 19.20
N LEU A 79 7.27 1.18 18.33
CA LEU A 79 7.48 0.96 16.91
C LEU A 79 8.80 1.60 16.47
N THR A 80 9.71 0.81 15.94
CA THR A 80 10.90 1.33 15.26
C THR A 80 10.66 1.52 13.76
N LYS A 81 11.57 2.24 13.12
CA LYS A 81 11.61 2.35 11.66
C LYS A 81 11.74 0.97 11.02
N GLU A 82 12.60 0.12 11.57
CA GLU A 82 12.87 -1.22 11.10
C GLU A 82 11.62 -2.09 11.18
N ASP A 83 10.87 -2.00 12.30
CA ASP A 83 9.60 -2.70 12.48
C ASP A 83 8.57 -2.27 11.44
N LEU A 84 8.40 -0.97 11.22
CA LEU A 84 7.49 -0.46 10.18
C LEU A 84 7.90 -0.96 8.80
N CYS A 85 9.20 -0.94 8.50
CA CYS A 85 9.72 -1.40 7.23
C CYS A 85 9.63 -2.92 7.06
N SER A 86 9.59 -3.70 8.13
CA SER A 86 9.39 -5.17 8.07
C SER A 86 8.01 -5.54 7.52
N LEU A 87 7.03 -4.62 7.64
CA LEU A 87 5.62 -4.81 7.30
C LEU A 87 4.89 -5.83 8.20
N GLN A 88 5.45 -6.18 9.36
CA GLN A 88 4.81 -7.11 10.33
C GLN A 88 3.39 -6.65 10.73
N PHE A 89 3.15 -5.34 10.74
CA PHE A 89 1.83 -4.77 11.00
C PHE A 89 0.74 -5.30 10.04
N ILE A 90 1.09 -5.71 8.81
CA ILE A 90 0.16 -6.31 7.85
C ILE A 90 -0.31 -7.68 8.32
N GLU A 91 0.62 -8.51 8.83
CA GLU A 91 0.32 -9.84 9.35
C GLU A 91 -0.50 -9.75 10.64
N ASN A 92 -0.18 -8.77 11.49
CA ASN A 92 -0.90 -8.51 12.73
C ASN A 92 -2.25 -7.81 12.54
N ARG A 93 -2.57 -7.38 11.31
CA ARG A 93 -3.77 -6.57 10.98
C ARG A 93 -3.83 -5.25 11.75
N GLU A 94 -2.66 -4.69 12.01
CA GLU A 94 -2.50 -3.37 12.61
C GLU A 94 -2.56 -2.29 11.53
N ASN A 95 -2.99 -1.10 11.90
CA ASN A 95 -3.10 0.07 11.04
C ASN A 95 -1.88 0.98 11.22
N VAL A 96 -1.60 1.81 10.21
CA VAL A 96 -0.58 2.85 10.30
C VAL A 96 -1.22 4.18 9.94
N VAL A 97 -1.15 5.16 10.84
CA VAL A 97 -1.69 6.50 10.57
C VAL A 97 -0.55 7.51 10.55
N LEU A 98 -0.35 8.10 9.38
CA LEU A 98 0.66 9.11 9.10
C LEU A 98 0.00 10.49 9.19
N VAL A 99 0.34 11.28 10.20
CA VAL A 99 -0.28 12.59 10.45
C VAL A 99 0.76 13.71 10.42
N GLY A 100 0.45 14.84 9.78
CA GLY A 100 1.29 16.04 9.84
C GLY A 100 1.10 16.99 8.67
N SER A 101 1.84 18.11 8.65
CA SER A 101 1.67 19.18 7.66
C SER A 101 1.83 18.72 6.21
N PRO A 102 1.17 19.36 5.23
CA PRO A 102 1.35 19.03 3.82
C PRO A 102 2.82 19.10 3.38
N GLY A 103 3.23 18.19 2.51
CA GLY A 103 4.60 18.18 1.96
C GLY A 103 5.67 17.55 2.83
N THR A 104 5.34 16.97 3.99
CA THR A 104 6.32 16.31 4.89
C THR A 104 6.69 14.86 4.53
N GLY A 105 6.15 14.31 3.43
CA GLY A 105 6.53 12.97 2.95
C GLY A 105 5.60 11.80 3.30
N LYS A 106 4.45 12.04 3.96
CA LYS A 106 3.46 10.99 4.32
C LYS A 106 3.06 10.08 3.15
N THR A 107 2.60 10.66 2.04
CA THR A 107 2.19 9.91 0.84
C THR A 107 3.35 9.12 0.23
N HIS A 108 4.58 9.63 0.32
CA HIS A 108 5.78 8.93 -0.14
C HIS A 108 6.02 7.69 0.73
N LEU A 109 6.03 7.85 2.06
CA LEU A 109 6.22 6.71 2.97
C LEU A 109 5.13 5.65 2.76
N ALA A 110 3.86 6.04 2.72
CA ALA A 110 2.75 5.13 2.47
C ALA A 110 2.91 4.37 1.14
N THR A 111 3.26 5.08 0.06
CA THR A 111 3.52 4.47 -1.25
C THR A 111 4.72 3.53 -1.22
N GLY A 112 5.81 3.91 -0.54
CA GLY A 112 7.01 3.09 -0.39
C GLY A 112 6.72 1.78 0.35
N LEU A 113 6.01 1.85 1.47
CA LEU A 113 5.57 0.67 2.23
C LEU A 113 4.64 -0.22 1.39
N GLY A 114 3.66 0.37 0.70
CA GLY A 114 2.76 -0.38 -0.17
C GLY A 114 3.47 -1.07 -1.32
N ARG A 115 4.49 -0.45 -1.93
CA ARG A 115 5.26 -1.10 -2.99
C ARG A 115 6.12 -2.23 -2.47
N LYS A 116 6.77 -2.04 -1.32
CA LYS A 116 7.48 -3.12 -0.62
C LYS A 116 6.54 -4.28 -0.29
N ALA A 117 5.30 -4.01 0.14
CA ALA A 117 4.30 -5.04 0.40
C ALA A 117 3.97 -5.82 -0.88
N CYS A 118 3.77 -5.15 -2.01
CA CYS A 118 3.58 -5.82 -3.31
C CYS A 118 4.78 -6.69 -3.72
N GLU A 119 6.01 -6.26 -3.40
CA GLU A 119 7.24 -7.03 -3.67
C GLU A 119 7.31 -8.30 -2.82
N LEU A 120 6.82 -8.25 -1.57
CA LEU A 120 6.64 -9.43 -0.71
C LEU A 120 5.41 -10.27 -1.08
N GLY A 121 4.65 -9.86 -2.09
CA GLY A 121 3.52 -10.64 -2.63
C GLY A 121 2.15 -10.30 -2.06
N TYR A 122 2.04 -9.30 -1.18
CA TYR A 122 0.78 -8.77 -0.66
C TYR A 122 0.00 -8.00 -1.74
N GLU A 123 -1.31 -8.18 -1.77
CA GLU A 123 -2.19 -7.41 -2.62
C GLU A 123 -2.55 -6.08 -1.95
N VAL A 124 -2.07 -4.99 -2.51
CA VAL A 124 -2.29 -3.64 -1.99
C VAL A 124 -3.31 -2.90 -2.84
N ARG A 125 -4.08 -1.99 -2.24
CA ARG A 125 -4.84 -0.97 -2.98
C ARG A 125 -4.65 0.43 -2.43
N PHE A 126 -4.30 1.35 -3.32
CA PHE A 126 -4.16 2.77 -3.03
C PHE A 126 -5.39 3.54 -3.50
N TYR A 127 -5.88 4.45 -2.66
CA TYR A 127 -6.94 5.39 -2.94
C TYR A 127 -6.61 6.75 -2.36
N ARG A 128 -6.85 7.82 -3.13
CA ARG A 128 -7.17 9.11 -2.50
C ARG A 128 -8.57 9.00 -1.91
N VAL A 129 -8.76 9.45 -0.67
CA VAL A 129 -10.04 9.25 0.03
C VAL A 129 -11.21 9.85 -0.76
N ALA A 130 -11.04 11.04 -1.34
CA ALA A 130 -12.08 11.67 -2.17
C ALA A 130 -12.52 10.78 -3.36
N HIS A 131 -11.56 10.18 -4.08
CA HIS A 131 -11.88 9.28 -5.19
C HIS A 131 -12.53 7.98 -4.72
N LEU A 132 -12.15 7.46 -3.53
CA LEU A 132 -12.81 6.30 -2.96
C LEU A 132 -14.27 6.61 -2.64
N VAL A 133 -14.55 7.75 -2.01
CA VAL A 133 -15.92 8.20 -1.71
C VAL A 133 -16.74 8.29 -3.00
N GLU A 134 -16.21 8.93 -4.03
CA GLU A 134 -16.87 8.99 -5.35
C GLU A 134 -17.13 7.60 -5.95
N GLU A 135 -16.15 6.68 -5.89
CA GLU A 135 -16.31 5.30 -6.37
C GLU A 135 -17.40 4.56 -5.58
N LEU A 136 -17.49 4.77 -4.27
CA LEU A 136 -18.50 4.16 -3.41
C LEU A 136 -19.90 4.70 -3.69
N GLU A 137 -20.07 6.01 -3.82
CA GLU A 137 -21.35 6.64 -4.18
C GLU A 137 -21.82 6.17 -5.57
N GLN A 138 -20.91 6.09 -6.55
CA GLN A 138 -21.23 5.53 -7.86
C GLN A 138 -21.57 4.04 -7.80
N ALA A 139 -20.86 3.27 -6.98
CA ALA A 139 -21.15 1.85 -6.79
C ALA A 139 -22.51 1.64 -6.12
N LEU A 140 -22.89 2.48 -5.15
CA LEU A 140 -24.19 2.44 -4.51
C LEU A 140 -25.31 2.75 -5.52
N ARG A 141 -25.22 3.87 -6.24
CA ARG A 141 -26.19 4.27 -7.27
C ARG A 141 -26.40 3.22 -8.36
N ASN A 142 -25.35 2.47 -8.70
CA ASN A 142 -25.40 1.44 -9.73
C ASN A 142 -25.64 0.01 -9.18
N ASN A 143 -25.95 -0.16 -7.89
CA ASN A 143 -26.11 -1.47 -7.23
C ASN A 143 -24.89 -2.41 -7.38
N ARG A 144 -23.68 -1.83 -7.36
CA ARG A 144 -22.37 -2.52 -7.51
C ARG A 144 -21.51 -2.51 -6.24
N LEU A 145 -22.05 -2.12 -5.09
CA LEU A 145 -21.31 -2.16 -3.82
C LEU A 145 -20.83 -3.58 -3.46
N SER A 146 -21.65 -4.60 -3.71
CA SER A 146 -21.25 -6.00 -3.47
C SER A 146 -20.03 -6.41 -4.31
N ALA A 147 -19.97 -5.95 -5.57
CA ALA A 147 -18.82 -6.18 -6.43
C ALA A 147 -17.57 -5.42 -5.94
N PHE A 148 -17.73 -4.21 -5.40
CA PHE A 148 -16.63 -3.49 -4.76
C PHE A 148 -16.07 -4.26 -3.56
N ARG A 149 -16.94 -4.72 -2.64
CA ARG A 149 -16.55 -5.49 -1.44
C ARG A 149 -15.83 -6.78 -1.82
N LYS A 150 -16.34 -7.52 -2.80
CA LYS A 150 -15.71 -8.75 -3.30
C LYS A 150 -14.31 -8.52 -3.88
N ARG A 151 -14.05 -7.34 -4.46
CA ARG A 151 -12.69 -6.97 -4.87
C ARG A 151 -11.78 -6.72 -3.67
N MET A 152 -12.31 -6.08 -2.62
CA MET A 152 -11.55 -5.76 -1.42
C MET A 152 -11.22 -7.01 -0.58
N GLU A 153 -12.01 -8.08 -0.64
CA GLU A 153 -11.72 -9.35 0.06
C GLU A 153 -10.31 -9.90 -0.17
N LYS A 154 -9.74 -9.68 -1.36
CA LYS A 154 -8.41 -10.17 -1.73
C LYS A 154 -7.28 -9.20 -1.41
N VAL A 155 -7.60 -8.01 -0.92
CA VAL A 155 -6.63 -6.96 -0.60
C VAL A 155 -6.17 -7.14 0.83
N ASP A 156 -4.86 -7.23 1.02
CA ASP A 156 -4.22 -7.38 2.33
C ASP A 156 -3.98 -6.01 2.99
N LEU A 157 -3.67 -5.00 2.17
CA LEU A 157 -3.37 -3.63 2.62
C LEU A 157 -4.12 -2.58 1.81
N VAL A 158 -4.84 -1.70 2.49
CA VAL A 158 -5.48 -0.53 1.88
C VAL A 158 -4.76 0.74 2.30
N ILE A 159 -4.41 1.60 1.33
CA ILE A 159 -3.79 2.90 1.58
C ILE A 159 -4.81 3.99 1.23
N LEU A 160 -5.15 4.78 2.23
CA LEU A 160 -6.09 5.90 2.16
C LEU A 160 -5.33 7.21 2.31
N ASP A 161 -5.08 7.88 1.18
CA ASP A 161 -4.29 9.10 1.11
C ASP A 161 -5.18 10.35 1.13
N GLU A 162 -4.68 11.42 1.76
CA GLU A 162 -5.33 12.74 1.84
C GLU A 162 -6.65 12.74 2.63
N MET A 163 -6.70 11.99 3.74
CA MET A 163 -7.83 12.00 4.65
C MET A 163 -8.02 13.40 5.27
N GLY A 164 -9.18 14.00 5.03
CA GLY A 164 -9.55 15.31 5.59
C GLY A 164 -9.20 16.53 4.75
N TYR A 165 -8.84 16.34 3.48
CA TYR A 165 -8.55 17.47 2.58
C TYR A 165 -9.81 18.09 1.96
N LEU A 166 -10.83 17.29 1.64
CA LEU A 166 -12.09 17.73 1.04
C LEU A 166 -13.28 17.33 1.93
N PRO A 167 -14.31 18.17 2.03
CA PRO A 167 -15.56 17.78 2.67
C PRO A 167 -16.28 16.72 1.81
N PHE A 168 -16.89 15.73 2.46
CA PHE A 168 -17.67 14.69 1.80
C PHE A 168 -19.17 14.95 1.96
N SER A 169 -19.98 14.36 1.06
CA SER A 169 -21.42 14.26 1.27
C SER A 169 -21.70 13.40 2.50
N LYS A 170 -22.88 13.55 3.11
CA LYS A 170 -23.28 12.70 4.26
C LYS A 170 -23.27 11.21 3.87
N GLU A 171 -23.84 10.87 2.71
CA GLU A 171 -23.89 9.50 2.17
C GLU A 171 -22.47 8.97 1.91
N GLY A 172 -21.59 9.78 1.33
CA GLY A 172 -20.20 9.43 1.08
C GLY A 172 -19.41 9.17 2.37
N ALA A 173 -19.61 9.99 3.41
CA ALA A 173 -19.00 9.80 4.72
C ALA A 173 -19.49 8.51 5.41
N GLU A 174 -20.79 8.21 5.33
CA GLU A 174 -21.39 6.97 5.84
C GLU A 174 -20.87 5.72 5.10
N LEU A 175 -20.74 5.79 3.77
CA LEU A 175 -20.17 4.71 2.96
C LEU A 175 -18.68 4.47 3.29
N LEU A 176 -17.91 5.54 3.42
CA LEU A 176 -16.50 5.45 3.82
C LEU A 176 -16.36 4.83 5.22
N PHE A 177 -17.20 5.27 6.17
CA PHE A 177 -17.26 4.70 7.51
C PHE A 177 -17.55 3.20 7.48
N GLN A 178 -18.55 2.79 6.69
CA GLN A 178 -18.94 1.38 6.58
C GLN A 178 -17.78 0.54 6.05
N ILE A 179 -17.13 0.97 4.97
CA ILE A 179 -16.04 0.23 4.34
C ILE A 179 -14.82 0.14 5.26
N ILE A 180 -14.42 1.24 5.92
CA ILE A 180 -13.30 1.19 6.87
C ILE A 180 -13.63 0.30 8.07
N SER A 181 -14.88 0.34 8.55
CA SER A 181 -15.33 -0.54 9.63
C SER A 181 -15.30 -2.02 9.24
N GLU A 182 -15.56 -2.36 7.97
CA GLU A 182 -15.43 -3.72 7.45
C GLU A 182 -13.96 -4.19 7.33
N PHE A 183 -12.99 -3.26 7.34
CA PHE A 183 -11.57 -3.60 7.33
C PHE A 183 -11.03 -3.90 8.73
N TYR A 184 -11.69 -3.39 9.78
CA TYR A 184 -11.29 -3.58 11.16
C TYR A 184 -11.08 -5.07 11.49
N GLU A 185 -9.91 -5.41 12.05
CA GLU A 185 -9.46 -6.78 12.37
C GLU A 185 -9.44 -7.77 11.20
N GLN A 186 -9.69 -7.31 9.97
CA GLN A 186 -9.67 -8.13 8.76
C GLN A 186 -8.50 -7.79 7.85
N LYS A 187 -8.09 -6.52 7.81
CA LYS A 187 -7.05 -5.97 6.91
C LYS A 187 -6.33 -4.82 7.57
N SER A 188 -5.10 -4.58 7.14
CA SER A 188 -4.35 -3.39 7.55
C SER A 188 -4.67 -2.19 6.68
N VAL A 189 -4.74 -1.02 7.31
CA VAL A 189 -4.96 0.25 6.63
C VAL A 189 -3.83 1.22 6.92
N ILE A 190 -3.26 1.82 5.87
CA ILE A 190 -2.41 3.01 6.03
C ILE A 190 -3.26 4.24 5.71
N ILE A 191 -3.29 5.22 6.61
CA ILE A 191 -3.99 6.49 6.38
C ILE A 191 -2.98 7.63 6.39
N THR A 192 -3.08 8.55 5.43
CA THR A 192 -2.36 9.83 5.49
C THR A 192 -3.34 10.96 5.76
N SER A 193 -3.02 11.84 6.71
CA SER A 193 -3.84 13.01 7.03
C SER A 193 -2.99 14.21 7.39
N ASN A 194 -3.49 15.41 7.06
CA ASN A 194 -2.99 16.67 7.59
C ASN A 194 -3.80 17.15 8.80
N LEU A 195 -4.84 16.42 9.20
CA LEU A 195 -5.68 16.70 10.34
C LEU A 195 -5.38 15.72 11.47
N GLU A 196 -5.37 16.22 12.69
CA GLU A 196 -5.39 15.35 13.87
C GLU A 196 -6.74 14.64 14.00
N PHE A 197 -6.80 13.50 14.68
CA PHE A 197 -8.04 12.73 14.87
C PHE A 197 -9.16 13.55 15.52
N SER A 198 -8.81 14.47 16.42
CA SER A 198 -9.74 15.41 17.07
C SER A 198 -10.51 16.28 16.06
N GLN A 199 -9.98 16.43 14.84
CA GLN A 199 -10.52 17.26 13.77
C GLN A 199 -11.26 16.44 12.70
N TRP A 200 -11.33 15.11 12.83
CA TRP A 200 -12.02 14.25 11.86
C TRP A 200 -13.54 14.38 11.89
N ASN A 201 -14.09 14.98 12.95
CA ASN A 201 -15.50 15.42 13.00
C ASN A 201 -15.85 16.45 11.91
N ARG A 202 -14.86 17.10 11.30
CA ARG A 202 -15.06 17.97 10.13
C ARG A 202 -15.32 17.17 8.85
N ILE A 203 -14.90 15.91 8.84
CA ILE A 203 -14.98 15.00 7.70
C ILE A 203 -16.26 14.16 7.81
N PHE A 204 -16.46 13.56 8.99
CA PHE A 204 -17.63 12.76 9.31
C PHE A 204 -18.61 13.65 10.08
N THR A 205 -19.70 14.04 9.42
CA THR A 205 -20.68 15.01 9.95
C THR A 205 -21.33 14.56 11.26
N ASP A 206 -21.36 13.25 11.53
CA ASP A 206 -21.86 12.68 12.78
C ASP A 206 -20.71 12.41 13.76
N SER A 207 -20.71 13.10 14.90
CA SER A 207 -19.68 12.97 15.94
C SER A 207 -19.65 11.58 16.57
N ARG A 208 -20.78 10.87 16.64
CA ARG A 208 -20.85 9.49 17.18
C ARG A 208 -20.23 8.50 16.20
N LEU A 209 -20.54 8.62 14.91
CA LEU A 209 -19.90 7.79 13.87
C LEU A 209 -18.40 8.04 13.83
N THR A 210 -17.98 9.32 13.89
CA THR A 210 -16.56 9.69 13.98
C THR A 210 -15.88 9.00 15.14
N ALA A 211 -16.43 9.11 16.36
CA ALA A 211 -15.85 8.51 17.55
C ALA A 211 -15.72 6.98 17.42
N ALA A 212 -16.77 6.32 16.91
CA ALA A 212 -16.75 4.88 16.70
C ALA A 212 -15.74 4.43 15.62
N LEU A 213 -15.49 5.26 14.60
CA LEU A 213 -14.47 4.97 13.59
C LEU A 213 -13.07 5.11 14.15
N VAL A 214 -12.84 6.23 14.82
CA VAL A 214 -11.56 6.59 15.43
C VAL A 214 -11.18 5.52 16.44
N ASP A 215 -12.12 5.08 17.28
CA ASP A 215 -11.92 3.97 18.22
C ASP A 215 -11.43 2.69 17.51
N ARG A 216 -12.15 2.22 16.49
CA ARG A 216 -11.77 1.02 15.72
C ARG A 216 -10.45 1.18 14.96
N LEU A 217 -10.21 2.34 14.36
CA LEU A 217 -8.97 2.58 13.62
C LEU A 217 -7.77 2.63 14.57
N ILE A 218 -7.90 3.32 15.71
CA ILE A 218 -6.80 3.60 16.64
C ILE A 218 -6.49 2.40 17.54
N HIS A 219 -7.49 1.57 17.88
CA HIS A 219 -7.32 0.45 18.81
C HIS A 219 -6.10 -0.43 18.48
N HIS A 220 -5.82 -0.61 17.18
CA HIS A 220 -4.63 -1.30 16.68
C HIS A 220 -3.85 -0.45 15.67
N ALA A 221 -3.59 0.83 15.95
CA ALA A 221 -2.81 1.70 15.05
C ALA A 221 -1.45 2.14 15.60
N HIS A 222 -0.45 2.14 14.71
CA HIS A 222 0.76 2.91 14.90
C HIS A 222 0.58 4.32 14.34
N ILE A 223 0.59 5.32 15.22
CA ILE A 223 0.45 6.73 14.84
C ILE A 223 1.85 7.33 14.70
N ILE A 224 2.20 7.75 13.48
CA ILE A 224 3.49 8.35 13.15
C ILE A 224 3.24 9.82 12.81
N SER A 225 3.84 10.71 13.59
CA SER A 225 3.70 12.16 13.41
C SER A 225 4.86 12.72 12.60
N PHE A 226 4.52 13.53 11.61
CA PHE A 226 5.45 14.20 10.70
C PHE A 226 5.50 15.68 11.05
N HIS A 227 6.63 16.10 11.60
CA HIS A 227 6.91 17.51 11.88
C HIS A 227 7.80 18.11 10.78
N GLY A 228 7.98 19.43 10.80
CA GLY A 228 8.94 20.12 9.93
C GLY A 228 8.37 20.74 8.66
N GLU A 229 9.29 21.26 7.84
CA GLU A 229 8.97 22.02 6.63
C GLU A 229 8.56 21.14 5.44
N SER A 230 7.87 21.74 4.49
CA SER A 230 7.43 21.05 3.27
C SER A 230 8.62 20.76 2.35
N TYR A 231 8.89 19.49 2.06
CA TYR A 231 9.84 19.06 1.04
C TYR A 231 9.53 19.63 -0.34
N ARG A 232 8.24 19.84 -0.65
CA ARG A 232 7.84 20.42 -1.94
C ARG A 232 8.27 21.88 -2.03
N LEU A 233 8.23 22.60 -0.90
CA LEU A 233 8.63 24.00 -0.83
C LEU A 233 10.16 24.13 -0.89
N SER A 234 10.89 23.32 -0.12
CA SER A 234 12.36 23.34 -0.14
C SER A 234 12.92 23.01 -1.53
N HIS A 235 12.38 22.00 -2.22
CA HIS A 235 12.75 21.69 -3.61
C HIS A 235 12.40 22.79 -4.62
N ALA A 236 11.30 23.52 -4.41
CA ALA A 236 10.92 24.62 -5.29
C ALA A 236 11.84 25.84 -5.11
N LEU A 237 12.29 26.08 -3.87
CA LEU A 237 13.23 27.16 -3.56
C LEU A 237 14.66 26.84 -4.00
N SER A 238 15.11 25.58 -3.87
CA SER A 238 16.46 25.18 -4.28
C SER A 238 16.68 25.16 -5.80
N LYS A 239 15.61 25.01 -6.61
CA LYS A 239 15.69 25.12 -8.08
C LYS A 239 15.76 26.56 -8.61
N ARG A 240 15.58 27.57 -7.75
CA ARG A 240 15.60 29.00 -8.12
C ARG A 240 16.96 29.68 -7.87
N ASN A 241 17.89 28.97 -7.23
CA ASN A 241 19.30 29.37 -7.06
C ASN A 241 20.18 28.54 -7.99
#